data_AF-A0A0F8YPF3-F1
#
_entry.id   AF-A0A0F8YPF3-F1
#
_cell.length_a   1.000
_cell.length_b   1.000
_cell.length_c   1.000
_cell.angle_alpha   90.00
_cell.angle_beta   90.00
_cell.angle_gamma   90.00
#
_symmetry.space_group_name_H-M   'P 1'
#
loop_
_entity.id
_entity.type
_entity.pdbx_description
1 polymer ?
#
loop_
_entity_poly.entity_id
_entity_poly.type
_entity_poly.pdbx_seq_one_letter_code
_entity_poly.pdbx_strand_id
1 'polypeptide(L)'
;MGLDPRKRQKKLQRRKAREKAKRKVLARRGPDTLAARIQRTAAAPILHCCATDMLWDQGMSNVLVSRELDNGSVAYAMFLVDTYCLGVKDV
;
A
#
# COMPACT_ATOMS: atom_id res chain seq x y z
N MET A 1 -16.99 36.29 34.46
CA MET A 1 -15.70 35.70 34.87
C MET A 1 -14.92 35.26 33.62
N GLY A 2 -13.92 36.04 33.20
CA GLY A 2 -13.08 35.68 32.06
C GLY A 2 -12.19 34.50 32.41
N LEU A 3 -12.20 33.45 31.58
CA LEU A 3 -11.28 32.33 31.71
C LEU A 3 -9.84 32.86 31.77
N ASP A 4 -9.16 32.57 32.87
CA ASP A 4 -7.76 32.92 33.13
C ASP A 4 -6.90 32.73 31.86
N PRO A 5 -6.30 33.81 31.32
CA PRO A 5 -5.62 33.79 30.02
C PRO A 5 -4.50 32.74 29.98
N ARG A 6 -3.88 32.43 31.13
CA ARG A 6 -2.84 31.40 31.27
C ARG A 6 -3.39 29.99 31.04
N LYS A 7 -4.58 29.68 31.57
CA LYS A 7 -5.26 28.39 31.36
C LYS A 7 -5.69 28.21 29.91
N ARG A 8 -6.15 29.29 29.26
CA ARG A 8 -6.49 29.29 27.82
C ARG A 8 -5.26 29.02 26.94
N GLN A 9 -4.13 29.66 27.24
CA GLN A 9 -2.89 29.46 26.50
C GLN A 9 -2.36 28.01 26.62
N LYS A 10 -2.38 27.43 27.83
CA LYS A 10 -2.00 26.02 28.05
C LYS A 10 -2.88 25.03 27.28
N LYS A 11 -4.19 25.29 27.19
CA LYS A 11 -5.13 24.47 26.40
C LYS A 11 -4.83 24.54 24.90
N LEU A 12 -4.55 25.74 24.37
CA LEU A 12 -4.18 25.94 22.97
C LEU A 12 -2.85 25.25 22.62
N GLN A 13 -1.84 25.35 23.50
CA GLN A 13 -0.56 24.65 23.31
C GLN A 13 -0.73 23.14 23.26
N ARG A 14 -1.52 22.56 24.17
CA ARG A 14 -1.85 21.13 24.16
C ARG A 14 -2.60 20.71 22.89
N ARG A 15 -3.51 21.54 22.40
CA ARG A 15 -4.23 21.28 21.13
C ARG A 15 -3.27 21.28 19.94
N LYS A 16 -2.42 22.31 19.81
CA LYS A 16 -1.40 22.39 18.77
C LYS A 16 -0.42 21.22 18.81
N ALA A 17 0.00 20.81 20.01
CA ALA A 17 0.87 19.64 20.18
C ALA A 17 0.20 18.34 19.70
N ARG A 18 -1.08 18.14 20.03
CA ARG A 18 -1.87 17.00 19.55
C ARG A 18 -2.07 17.01 18.03
N GLU A 19 -2.39 18.17 17.45
CA GLU A 19 -2.54 18.33 16.00
C GLU A 19 -1.21 18.07 15.27
N LYS A 20 -0.09 18.57 15.81
CA LYS A 20 1.26 18.30 15.28
C LYS A 20 1.61 16.82 15.35
N ALA A 21 1.27 16.14 16.45
CA ALA A 21 1.47 14.70 16.58
C ALA A 21 0.65 13.91 15.55
N LYS A 22 -0.64 14.23 15.38
CA LYS A 22 -1.50 13.62 14.35
C LYS A 22 -0.96 13.84 12.94
N ARG A 23 -0.52 15.06 12.63
CA ARG A 23 0.06 15.40 11.31
C ARG A 23 1.37 14.66 11.05
N LYS A 24 2.22 14.45 12.07
CA LYS A 24 3.42 13.61 11.96
C LYS A 24 3.10 12.15 11.68
N VAL A 25 2.05 11.59 12.28
CA VAL A 25 1.62 10.20 12.03
C VAL A 25 1.11 10.05 10.59
N LEU A 26 0.30 11.00 10.11
CA LEU A 26 -0.16 11.03 8.72
C LEU A 26 1.00 11.19 7.73
N ALA A 27 1.96 12.08 8.02
CA ALA A 27 3.14 12.26 7.17
C ALA A 27 4.03 11.01 7.11
N ARG A 28 4.12 10.25 8.22
CA ARG A 28 4.86 8.96 8.26
C ARG A 28 4.22 7.86 7.41
N ARG A 29 2.91 7.91 7.17
CA ARG A 29 2.23 6.94 6.29
C ARG A 29 2.57 7.12 4.81
N GLY A 30 3.29 8.21 4.47
CA GLY A 30 3.59 8.57 3.09
C GLY A 30 2.34 8.95 2.31
N PRO A 31 2.47 9.27 1.02
CA PRO A 31 1.31 9.49 0.15
C PRO A 31 0.43 8.23 0.09
N ASP A 32 -0.89 8.42 0.09
CA ASP A 32 -1.88 7.35 -0.08
C ASP A 32 -2.21 7.15 -1.57
N THR A 33 -1.17 7.16 -2.41
CA THR A 33 -1.30 6.85 -3.83
C THR A 33 -1.28 5.35 -4.03
N LEU A 34 -1.90 4.87 -5.11
CA LEU A 34 -1.86 3.46 -5.50
C LEU A 34 -0.42 2.95 -5.62
N ALA A 35 0.45 3.71 -6.29
CA ALA A 35 1.86 3.35 -6.44
C ALA A 35 2.59 3.20 -5.09
N ALA A 36 2.35 4.12 -4.15
CA ALA A 36 2.95 4.04 -2.82
C ALA A 36 2.40 2.84 -2.01
N ARG A 37 1.12 2.50 -2.17
CA ARG A 37 0.54 1.29 -1.57
C ARG A 37 1.20 0.03 -2.15
N ILE A 38 1.35 -0.07 -3.47
CA ILE A 38 2.02 -1.20 -4.13
C ILE A 38 3.46 -1.33 -3.63
N GLN A 39 4.24 -0.24 -3.58
CA GLN A 39 5.61 -0.29 -3.10
C GLN A 39 5.73 -0.75 -1.65
N ARG A 40 4.84 -0.25 -0.76
CA ARG A 40 4.81 -0.71 0.65
C ARG A 40 4.49 -2.20 0.74
N THR A 41 3.52 -2.67 -0.03
CA THR A 41 3.13 -4.09 -0.08
C THR A 41 4.22 -4.97 -0.68
N ALA A 42 4.99 -4.48 -1.66
CA ALA A 42 6.02 -5.26 -2.34
C ALA A 42 7.17 -5.68 -1.40
N ALA A 43 7.37 -4.98 -0.28
CA ALA A 43 8.36 -5.32 0.73
C ALA A 43 7.93 -6.45 1.69
N ALA A 44 6.63 -6.78 1.77
CA ALA A 44 6.12 -7.84 2.63
C ALA A 44 6.50 -9.23 2.08
N PRO A 45 6.59 -10.31 2.88
CA PRO A 45 6.94 -11.64 2.38
C PRO A 45 5.95 -12.17 1.32
N ILE A 46 6.45 -12.96 0.36
CA ILE A 46 5.59 -13.68 -0.59
C ILE A 46 4.86 -14.79 0.17
N LEU A 47 3.54 -14.81 0.06
CA LEU A 47 2.67 -15.85 0.61
C LEU A 47 2.47 -16.97 -0.41
N HIS A 48 1.97 -16.62 -1.61
CA HIS A 48 1.83 -17.55 -2.73
C HIS A 48 2.30 -16.93 -4.04
N CYS A 49 2.88 -17.75 -4.90
CA CYS A 49 3.18 -17.45 -6.29
C CYS A 49 2.69 -18.65 -7.13
N CYS A 50 1.66 -18.45 -7.94
CA CYS A 50 0.98 -19.53 -8.65
C CYS A 50 0.88 -19.20 -10.14
N ALA A 51 1.20 -20.18 -10.97
CA ALA A 51 0.97 -20.15 -12.42
C ALA A 51 0.14 -21.38 -12.79
N THR A 52 -0.66 -21.27 -13.85
CA THR A 52 -1.32 -22.43 -14.45
C THR A 52 -0.37 -23.13 -15.41
N ASP A 53 -0.51 -24.44 -15.60
CA ASP A 53 0.29 -25.21 -16.57
C ASP A 53 0.19 -24.66 -18.00
N MET A 54 -0.95 -24.03 -18.33
CA MET A 54 -1.18 -23.30 -19.58
C MET A 54 -0.10 -22.25 -19.90
N LEU A 55 0.61 -21.71 -18.90
CA LEU A 55 1.71 -20.78 -19.12
C LEU A 55 2.80 -21.42 -19.99
N TRP A 56 3.07 -22.69 -19.76
CA TRP A 56 4.13 -23.45 -20.42
C TRP A 56 3.63 -24.08 -21.71
N ASP A 57 2.37 -24.54 -21.74
CA ASP A 57 1.80 -25.19 -22.91
C ASP A 57 1.40 -24.20 -24.02
N GLN A 58 0.79 -23.07 -23.64
CA GLN A 58 0.24 -22.08 -24.59
C GLN A 58 1.11 -20.83 -24.70
N GLY A 59 2.09 -20.67 -23.81
CA GLY A 59 2.97 -19.51 -23.75
C GLY A 59 2.32 -18.24 -23.22
N MET A 60 1.05 -18.27 -22.80
CA MET A 60 0.37 -17.10 -22.24
C MET A 60 -0.65 -17.51 -21.18
N SER A 61 -0.51 -17.00 -19.96
CA SER A 61 -1.50 -17.20 -18.90
C SER A 61 -1.34 -16.20 -17.75
N ASN A 62 -2.23 -16.31 -16.74
CA ASN A 62 -2.15 -15.50 -15.55
C ASN A 62 -1.20 -16.09 -14.50
N VAL A 63 -0.39 -15.24 -13.89
CA VAL A 63 0.42 -15.54 -12.71
C VAL A 63 -0.11 -14.73 -11.53
N LEU A 64 -0.48 -15.42 -10.46
CA LEU A 64 -0.89 -14.81 -9.21
C LEU A 64 0.29 -14.68 -8.26
N VAL A 65 0.47 -13.51 -7.66
CA VAL A 65 1.37 -13.29 -6.54
C VAL A 65 0.58 -12.69 -5.39
N SER A 66 0.74 -13.26 -4.18
CA SER A 66 0.13 -12.74 -2.96
C SER A 66 1.17 -12.54 -1.87
N ARG A 67 0.89 -11.61 -0.95
CA ARG A 67 1.73 -11.24 0.19
C ARG A 67 0.85 -11.03 1.42
N GLU A 68 1.27 -11.58 2.54
CA GLU A 68 0.64 -11.34 3.85
C GLU A 68 1.20 -10.05 4.43
N LEU A 69 0.30 -9.17 4.90
CA LEU A 69 0.66 -7.89 5.52
C LEU A 69 0.59 -7.98 7.04
N ASP A 70 1.32 -7.12 7.74
CA ASP A 70 1.40 -7.08 9.22
C ASP A 70 0.04 -6.94 9.93
N ASN A 71 -1.01 -6.50 9.23
CA ASN A 71 -2.36 -6.38 9.76
C ASN A 71 -3.23 -7.65 9.54
N GLY A 72 -2.63 -8.75 9.05
CA GLY A 72 -3.31 -10.00 8.73
C GLY A 72 -4.12 -9.98 7.43
N SER A 73 -4.08 -8.88 6.67
CA SER A 73 -4.70 -8.84 5.33
C SER A 73 -3.75 -9.39 4.27
N VAL A 74 -4.33 -9.92 3.19
CA VAL A 74 -3.58 -10.43 2.04
C VAL A 74 -3.73 -9.45 0.89
N ALA A 75 -2.60 -8.97 0.36
CA ALA A 75 -2.56 -8.26 -0.90
C ALA A 75 -2.19 -9.25 -2.01
N TYR A 76 -2.87 -9.17 -3.15
CA TYR A 76 -2.55 -10.00 -4.31
C TYR A 76 -2.56 -9.18 -5.60
N ALA A 77 -1.83 -9.67 -6.59
CA ALA A 77 -1.81 -9.16 -7.95
C ALA A 77 -1.85 -10.35 -8.92
N MET A 78 -2.52 -10.15 -10.06
CA MET A 78 -2.53 -11.07 -11.18
C MET A 78 -1.82 -10.40 -12.35
N PHE A 79 -0.85 -11.08 -12.93
CA PHE A 79 -0.10 -10.63 -14.10
C PHE A 79 -0.45 -11.53 -15.27
N LEU A 80 -0.85 -10.94 -16.39
CA LEU A 80 -0.87 -11.66 -17.65
C LEU A 80 0.58 -11.76 -18.14
N VAL A 81 1.09 -12.98 -18.26
CA VAL A 81 2.47 -13.26 -18.69
C VAL A 81 2.43 -13.92 -20.06
N ASP A 82 3.27 -13.43 -20.97
CA ASP A 82 3.53 -13.99 -22.29
C ASP A 82 5.00 -14.46 -22.33
N THR A 83 5.22 -15.77 -22.41
CA THR A 83 6.56 -16.38 -22.46
C THR A 83 7.14 -16.36 -23.87
N TYR A 84 6.32 -16.18 -24.90
CA TYR A 84 6.77 -16.06 -26.29
C TYR A 84 7.14 -14.62 -26.64
N CYS A 85 6.91 -13.66 -25.73
CA CYS A 85 7.23 -12.25 -25.90
C CYS A 85 6.64 -11.67 -27.20
N LEU A 86 5.48 -12.16 -27.63
CA LEU A 86 4.80 -11.71 -28.84
C LEU A 86 4.19 -10.33 -28.65
N GLY A 87 3.91 -9.95 -27.39
CA GLY A 87 3.38 -8.65 -27.04
C GLY A 87 1.94 -8.46 -27.53
N VAL A 88 1.44 -7.23 -27.41
CA VAL A 88 0.13 -6.85 -27.92
C VAL A 88 0.26 -6.63 -29.43
N LYS A 89 -0.50 -7.40 -30.20
CA LYS A 89 -0.55 -7.25 -31.65
C LYS A 89 -1.51 -6.12 -32.01
N ASP A 90 -1.04 -5.18 -32.81
CA ASP A 90 -1.93 -4.24 -33.51
C ASP A 90 -2.67 -5.07 -34.57
N VAL A 91 -3.95 -5.32 -34.33
CA VAL A 91 -4.85 -5.91 -35.35
C VAL A 91 -5.04 -4.95 -36.51
#